data_AF-A0A961KAV3-F1
#
_entry.id   AF-A0A961KAV3-F1
#
_cell.length_a   1.000
_cell.length_b   1.000
_cell.length_c   1.000
_cell.angle_alpha   90.00
_cell.angle_beta   90.00
_cell.angle_gamma   90.00
#
_symmetry.space_group_name_H-M   'P 1'
#
loop_
_entity.id
_entity.type
_entity.pdbx_description
1 polymer ?
#
loop_
_entity_poly.entity_id
_entity_poly.type
_entity_poly.pdbx_seq_one_letter_code
_entity_poly.pdbx_strand_id
1 'polypeptide(L)'
;PCGTARMGAADDPMAVVDPEARVIGVEGLRVADSSIFPRVTNGNTNAPSILVGEKVADHILGRVLPRDNRPPWIHPDWQTRQR
;
A
#
# COMPACT_ATOMS: atom_id res chain seq x y z
N PRO A 1 10.75 -12.03 4.88
CA PRO A 1 9.92 -12.72 3.85
C PRO A 1 8.64 -11.92 3.55
N CYS A 2 8.25 -11.76 2.28
CA CYS A 2 7.09 -10.98 1.82
C CYS A 2 6.56 -11.52 0.48
N GLY A 3 5.36 -11.11 0.05
CA GLY A 3 4.82 -11.36 -1.29
C GLY A 3 4.15 -12.72 -1.54
N THR A 4 3.98 -13.57 -0.52
CA THR A 4 3.31 -14.88 -0.65
C THR A 4 1.80 -14.80 -0.88
N ALA A 5 1.18 -13.67 -0.53
CA ALA A 5 -0.24 -13.38 -0.73
C ALA A 5 -0.40 -12.09 -1.55
N ARG A 6 0.37 -11.98 -2.64
CA ARG A 6 0.55 -10.76 -3.44
C ARG A 6 -0.76 -10.06 -3.77
N MET A 7 -0.78 -8.74 -3.54
CA MET A 7 -1.80 -7.82 -3.99
C MET A 7 -1.69 -7.54 -5.49
N GLY A 8 -2.82 -7.45 -6.18
CA GLY A 8 -2.88 -7.15 -7.60
C GLY A 8 -4.29 -6.77 -8.06
N ALA A 9 -4.46 -6.62 -9.38
CA ALA A 9 -5.78 -6.44 -9.97
C ALA A 9 -6.62 -7.71 -9.80
N ALA A 10 -7.95 -7.59 -9.76
CA ALA A 10 -8.84 -8.73 -9.54
C ALA A 10 -8.77 -9.78 -10.68
N ASP A 11 -8.31 -9.37 -11.86
CA ASP A 11 -8.08 -10.22 -13.03
C ASP A 11 -6.62 -10.67 -13.19
N ASP A 12 -5.70 -10.27 -12.30
CA ASP A 12 -4.34 -10.80 -12.26
C ASP A 12 -4.37 -12.23 -11.70
N PRO A 13 -4.03 -13.28 -12.49
CA PRO A 13 -4.10 -14.66 -12.04
C PRO A 13 -3.11 -14.99 -10.91
N MET A 14 -2.14 -14.12 -10.64
CA MET A 14 -1.18 -14.26 -9.54
C MET A 14 -1.57 -13.46 -8.30
N ALA A 15 -2.65 -12.69 -8.33
CA ALA A 15 -3.12 -11.92 -7.19
C ALA A 15 -3.92 -12.80 -6.22
N VAL A 16 -3.61 -12.65 -4.93
CA VAL A 16 -4.36 -13.29 -3.84
C VAL A 16 -5.31 -12.31 -3.18
N VAL A 17 -4.93 -11.03 -3.13
CA VAL A 17 -5.76 -9.95 -2.60
C VAL A 17 -5.90 -8.80 -3.59
N ASP A 18 -6.99 -8.05 -3.48
CA ASP A 18 -7.23 -6.83 -4.24
C ASP A 18 -6.55 -5.59 -3.59
N PRO A 19 -6.61 -4.39 -4.21
CA PRO A 19 -6.03 -3.16 -3.66
C PRO A 19 -6.60 -2.73 -2.29
N GLU A 20 -7.75 -3.25 -1.89
CA GLU A 20 -8.39 -3.05 -0.60
C GLU A 20 -8.05 -4.16 0.42
N ALA A 21 -7.06 -5.00 0.08
CA ALA A 21 -6.57 -6.14 0.86
C ALA A 21 -7.61 -7.23 1.13
N ARG A 22 -8.69 -7.29 0.33
CA ARG A 22 -9.70 -8.36 0.39
C ARG A 22 -9.19 -9.59 -0.35
N VAL A 23 -9.38 -10.76 0.24
CA VAL A 23 -9.03 -12.02 -0.44
C VAL A 23 -9.96 -12.23 -1.61
N ILE A 24 -9.37 -12.41 -2.79
CA ILE A 24 -10.13 -12.58 -4.03
C ILE A 24 -10.89 -13.92 -3.95
N GLY A 25 -12.21 -13.87 -4.18
CA GLY A 25 -13.09 -15.04 -4.13
C GLY A 25 -13.54 -15.47 -2.73
N VAL A 26 -13.18 -14.74 -1.66
CA VAL A 26 -13.62 -15.04 -0.30
C VAL A 26 -14.27 -13.82 0.33
N GLU A 27 -15.51 -13.96 0.77
CA GLU A 27 -16.23 -12.89 1.46
C GLU A 27 -15.72 -12.71 2.90
N GLY A 28 -15.64 -11.47 3.35
CA GLY A 28 -15.34 -11.14 4.76
C GLY A 28 -13.90 -11.38 5.20
N LEU A 29 -12.99 -11.79 4.32
CA LEU A 29 -11.58 -12.08 4.64
C LEU A 29 -10.63 -11.03 4.06
N ARG A 30 -9.66 -10.60 4.87
CA ARG A 30 -8.59 -9.67 4.49
C ARG A 30 -7.24 -10.14 5.00
N VAL A 31 -6.15 -9.72 4.33
CA VAL A 31 -4.77 -9.97 4.77
C VAL A 31 -4.06 -8.64 5.01
N ALA A 32 -3.59 -8.40 6.23
CA ALA A 32 -2.90 -7.18 6.63
C ALA A 32 -1.46 -7.49 7.09
N ASP A 33 -0.59 -7.83 6.15
CA ASP A 33 0.80 -8.22 6.41
C ASP A 33 1.67 -7.98 5.16
N SER A 34 2.99 -7.97 5.32
CA SER A 34 3.99 -7.97 4.25
C SER A 34 3.82 -9.05 3.18
N SER A 35 3.13 -10.15 3.48
CA SER A 35 2.74 -11.14 2.47
C SER A 35 1.98 -10.53 1.28
N ILE A 36 1.28 -9.40 1.45
CA ILE A 36 0.54 -8.76 0.34
C ILE A 36 1.40 -7.87 -0.57
N PHE A 37 2.65 -7.59 -0.21
CA PHE A 37 3.48 -6.69 -0.99
C PHE A 37 3.69 -7.22 -2.42
N PRO A 38 3.34 -6.47 -3.49
CA PRO A 38 3.58 -6.91 -4.86
C PRO A 38 5.07 -7.04 -5.19
N ARG A 39 5.91 -6.29 -4.48
CA ARG A 39 7.36 -6.33 -4.54
C ARG A 39 7.92 -5.95 -3.18
N VAL A 40 9.06 -6.53 -2.81
CA VAL A 40 9.79 -6.13 -1.59
C VAL A 40 10.13 -4.63 -1.65
N THR A 41 9.93 -3.95 -0.52
CA THR A 41 10.26 -2.53 -0.38
C THR A 41 11.77 -2.30 -0.32
N ASN A 42 12.24 -1.15 -0.79
CA ASN A 42 13.64 -0.73 -0.59
C ASN A 42 13.83 -0.33 0.89
N GLY A 43 14.29 -1.27 1.72
CA GLY A 43 14.51 -1.06 3.15
C GLY A 43 13.98 -2.20 4.02
N ASN A 44 13.94 -1.98 5.33
CA ASN A 44 13.41 -2.96 6.28
C ASN A 44 11.87 -3.06 6.14
N THR A 45 11.35 -4.28 6.04
CA THR A 45 9.91 -4.55 5.85
C THR A 45 9.05 -4.28 7.08
N ASN A 46 9.63 -4.09 8.27
CA ASN A 46 8.89 -3.87 9.50
C ASN A 46 8.01 -2.61 9.43
N ALA A 47 8.59 -1.48 9.05
CA ALA A 47 7.86 -0.22 8.92
C ALA A 47 6.69 -0.32 7.91
N PRO A 48 6.87 -0.79 6.66
CA PRO A 48 5.76 -0.94 5.74
C PRO A 48 4.74 -1.99 6.18
N SER A 49 5.11 -3.05 6.92
CA SER A 49 4.14 -3.99 7.49
C SER A 49 3.20 -3.32 8.47
N ILE A 50 3.76 -2.50 9.38
CA ILE A 50 2.97 -1.71 10.33
C ILE A 50 2.03 -0.76 9.59
N LEU A 51 2.53 -0.07 8.55
CA LEU A 51 1.73 0.84 7.74
C LEU A 51 0.58 0.15 6.99
N VAL A 52 0.80 -1.09 6.52
CA VAL A 52 -0.29 -1.90 5.94
C VAL A 52 -1.33 -2.25 7.00
N GLY A 53 -0.92 -2.62 8.22
CA GLY A 53 -1.84 -2.84 9.33
C GLY A 53 -2.76 -1.64 9.57
N GLU A 54 -2.16 -0.45 9.73
CA GLU A 54 -2.90 0.82 9.89
C GLU A 54 -3.85 1.08 8.70
N LYS A 55 -3.35 0.92 7.47
CA LYS A 55 -4.14 1.18 6.26
C LYS A 55 -5.33 0.23 6.12
N VAL A 56 -5.15 -1.05 6.43
CA VAL A 56 -6.24 -2.05 6.37
C VAL A 56 -7.23 -1.85 7.51
N ALA A 57 -6.79 -1.43 8.71
CA ALA A 57 -7.69 -1.05 9.79
C ALA A 57 -8.62 0.11 9.37
N ASP A 58 -8.06 1.12 8.69
CA ASP A 58 -8.82 2.22 8.08
C ASP A 58 -9.87 1.72 7.09
N HIS A 59 -9.51 0.77 6.21
CA HIS A 59 -10.46 0.14 5.28
C HIS A 59 -11.59 -0.62 5.98
N ILE A 60 -11.28 -1.33 7.06
CA ILE A 60 -12.28 -2.06 7.86
C ILE A 60 -13.22 -1.09 8.58
N LEU A 61 -12.69 0.01 9.12
CA LEU A 61 -13.45 1.01 9.86
C LEU A 61 -14.15 2.06 8.96
N GLY A 62 -13.94 2.01 7.65
CA GLY A 62 -14.45 3.02 6.72
C GLY A 62 -13.83 4.41 6.94
N ARG A 63 -12.64 4.49 7.52
CA ARG A 63 -11.91 5.72 7.79
C ARG A 63 -10.95 5.97 6.63
N VAL A 64 -11.11 7.09 5.93
CA VAL A 64 -10.21 7.47 4.84
C VAL A 64 -9.66 8.83 5.16
N LEU A 65 -8.33 8.92 5.31
CA LEU A 65 -7.67 10.21 5.42
C LEU A 65 -7.91 11.03 4.15
N PRO A 66 -8.23 12.33 4.28
CA PRO A 66 -8.33 13.21 3.13
C PRO A 66 -7.01 13.25 2.38
N ARG A 67 -7.08 13.40 1.05
CA ARG A 67 -5.88 13.61 0.23
C ARG A 67 -5.14 14.86 0.72
N ASP A 68 -3.84 14.72 0.89
CA ASP A 68 -2.98 15.88 1.13
C ASP A 68 -2.89 16.69 -0.17
N ASN A 69 -3.52 17.86 -0.16
CA ASN A 69 -3.56 18.78 -1.31
C ASN A 69 -2.58 19.95 -1.14
N ARG A 70 -1.65 19.89 -0.17
CA ARG A 70 -0.64 20.94 -0.03
C ARG A 70 0.23 20.97 -1.29
N PRO A 71 0.55 22.16 -1.82
CA PRO A 71 1.45 22.27 -2.95
C PRO A 71 2.83 21.71 -2.55
N PRO A 72 3.49 20.92 -3.42
CA PRO A 72 4.86 20.52 -3.17
C PRO A 72 5.73 21.77 -3.06
N TRP A 73 6.66 21.76 -2.12
CA TRP A 73 7.65 22.82 -2.08
C TRP A 73 8.57 22.70 -3.29
N ILE A 74 8.68 23.78 -4.05
CA ILE A 74 9.54 23.89 -5.23
C ILE A 74 10.65 24.89 -4.89
N HIS A 75 11.91 24.45 -5.00
CA HIS A 75 13.06 25.34 -4.80
C HIS A 75 12.99 26.51 -5.80
N PRO A 76 13.17 27.78 -5.37
CA PRO A 76 13.05 28.94 -6.27
C PRO A 76 13.90 28.82 -7.53
N ASP A 77 15.14 28.34 -7.37
CA ASP A 77 16.10 28.17 -8.47
C ASP A 77 16.11 26.76 -9.09
N TRP A 78 15.07 25.93 -8.93
CA TRP A 78 15.09 24.52 -9.36
C TRP A 78 15.51 24.29 -10.82
N GLN A 79 15.28 25.29 -11.69
CA GLN A 79 15.65 25.25 -13.10
C GLN A 79 17.16 25.44 -13.35
N THR A 80 17.86 26.11 -12.44
CA THR A 80 19.28 26.49 -12.60
C THR A 80 20.19 25.82 -11.58
N ARG A 81 19.62 25.21 -10.53
CA ARG A 81 20.34 24.56 -9.44
C ARG A 81 19.61 23.29 -9.02
N GLN A 82 20.29 22.16 -9.18
CA GLN A 82 19.94 20.93 -8.49
C GLN A 82 20.59 20.97 -7.10
N ARG A 83 19.91 20.40 -6.11
CA ARG A 83 20.40 20.32 -4.72
C ARG A 83 21.79 19.67 -4.66
#